data_AF-A0A2S3XZ08-F1
#
_entry.id   AF-A0A2S3XZ08-F1
#
_cell.length_a   1.000
_cell.length_b   1.000
_cell.length_c   1.000
_cell.angle_alpha   90.00
_cell.angle_beta   90.00
_cell.angle_gamma   90.00
#
_symmetry.space_group_name_H-M   'P 1'
#
loop_
_entity.id
_entity.type
_entity.pdbx_description
1 polymer ?
#
loop_
_entity_poly.entity_id
_entity_poly.type
_entity_poly.pdbx_seq_one_letter_code
_entity_poly.pdbx_strand_id
1 'polypeptide(L)'
;MGYTAVHPVWGRLDVSLDDLGCEHTWGEIHRVKGLRLACPECGGRVFARASRYGLRHFYHQVRPPDCELANESPEHHFLKLELAMAARAAGWRAELEVSSEAGDWRADVLVFDDRDLPFMALEAQLSPMTPTEARVRTDRYARDGVAVCWVALQDRPWARTVPTLRASAPAEGGKSWTVRHGLARYTWTPRTLKAKAAWEHITCPLGDALAWILQGTVRVHTAVNGTVWWTAPAYEERALERARMEAEAEAPRQEAAAERRREQAAAADRRRRAAEQRALDRQAELEERHNEMQRLSGFFRRTGFDLTAWDAFTRLVRTASGKAIVYGEQSPRYGNGLLVHARHRDTDGGYTLAAVVCPDPHALTHWPEKLDILVPDHTWLARIRAAARVPLRVAVLDPRTGRRTFERIPPAPVHRPGPDRPR
;
A
#
# COMPACT_ATOMS: atom_id res chain seq x y z
N MET A 1 -40.02 16.31 -33.27
CA MET A 1 -39.75 16.70 -34.70
C MET A 1 -38.72 15.66 -35.18
N GLY A 2 -38.25 15.63 -36.41
CA GLY A 2 -37.23 14.64 -36.79
C GLY A 2 -36.82 14.80 -38.24
N TYR A 3 -35.63 14.35 -38.62
CA TYR A 3 -35.15 14.47 -40.00
C TYR A 3 -35.20 13.16 -40.76
N THR A 4 -35.53 12.06 -40.07
CA THR A 4 -35.55 10.73 -40.68
C THR A 4 -36.93 10.09 -40.59
N ALA A 5 -37.27 9.31 -41.60
CA ALA A 5 -38.50 8.53 -41.68
C ALA A 5 -38.25 7.25 -42.47
N VAL A 6 -39.19 6.31 -42.42
CA VAL A 6 -39.17 5.10 -43.24
C VAL A 6 -40.31 5.14 -44.23
N HIS A 7 -39.97 5.06 -45.51
CA HIS A 7 -40.88 4.80 -46.60
C HIS A 7 -40.96 3.28 -46.83
N PRO A 8 -42.17 2.71 -47.07
CA PRO A 8 -42.35 1.26 -47.18
C PRO A 8 -41.61 0.61 -48.36
N VAL A 9 -41.29 1.37 -49.40
CA VAL A 9 -40.59 0.88 -50.61
C VAL A 9 -39.13 1.34 -50.62
N TRP A 10 -38.88 2.65 -50.61
CA TRP A 10 -37.54 3.24 -50.64
C TRP A 10 -36.72 3.04 -49.38
N GLY A 11 -37.33 2.58 -48.28
CA GLY A 11 -36.64 2.41 -47.01
C GLY A 11 -36.42 3.74 -46.30
N ARG A 12 -35.24 3.93 -45.74
CA ARG A 12 -34.91 5.08 -44.90
C ARG A 12 -34.81 6.36 -45.73
N LEU A 13 -35.41 7.44 -45.22
CA LEU A 13 -35.32 8.80 -45.76
C LEU A 13 -34.61 9.72 -44.77
N ASP A 14 -33.78 10.64 -45.27
CA ASP A 14 -33.16 11.73 -44.51
C ASP A 14 -33.42 13.08 -45.21
N VAL A 15 -34.31 13.90 -44.66
CA VAL A 15 -34.69 15.19 -45.26
C VAL A 15 -33.66 16.31 -45.07
N SER A 16 -32.54 16.02 -44.39
CA SER A 16 -31.38 16.91 -44.38
C SER A 16 -30.52 16.78 -45.64
N LEU A 17 -30.77 15.76 -46.46
CA LEU A 17 -30.18 15.57 -47.78
C LEU A 17 -31.16 16.00 -48.88
N ASP A 18 -30.64 16.50 -50.00
CA ASP A 18 -31.49 16.96 -51.11
C ASP A 18 -32.14 15.80 -51.87
N ASP A 19 -31.47 14.66 -51.93
CA ASP A 19 -31.92 13.41 -52.54
C ASP A 19 -32.54 12.43 -51.53
N LEU A 20 -32.88 12.93 -50.34
CA LEU A 20 -33.43 12.16 -49.22
C LEU A 20 -32.54 10.98 -48.75
N GLY A 21 -31.30 10.88 -49.23
CA GLY A 21 -30.42 9.72 -49.02
C GLY A 21 -30.78 8.49 -49.85
N CYS A 22 -31.69 8.62 -50.82
CA CYS A 22 -32.16 7.50 -51.63
C CYS A 22 -32.55 7.92 -53.08
N GLU A 23 -31.87 8.91 -53.64
CA GLU A 23 -32.09 9.43 -55.01
C GLU A 23 -33.51 9.99 -55.29
N HIS A 24 -34.31 10.22 -54.25
CA HIS A 24 -35.65 10.77 -54.35
C HIS A 24 -35.69 12.22 -53.86
N THR A 25 -36.63 13.00 -54.37
CA THR A 25 -36.71 14.44 -54.10
C THR A 25 -37.74 14.77 -53.02
N TRP A 26 -37.53 15.88 -52.32
CA TRP A 26 -38.48 16.41 -51.34
C TRP A 26 -39.93 16.54 -51.85
N GLY A 27 -40.10 16.86 -53.15
CA GLY A 27 -41.42 17.02 -53.77
C GLY A 27 -42.24 15.74 -53.81
N GLU A 28 -41.58 14.58 -53.81
CA GLU A 28 -42.23 13.25 -53.86
C GLU A 28 -42.78 12.81 -52.49
N ILE A 29 -42.41 13.50 -51.41
CA ILE A 29 -42.90 13.21 -50.06
C ILE A 29 -43.69 14.34 -49.42
N HIS A 30 -43.42 15.59 -49.81
CA HIS A 30 -44.04 16.75 -49.20
C HIS A 30 -45.41 17.05 -49.80
N ARG A 31 -46.44 17.01 -48.95
CA ARG A 31 -47.86 17.24 -49.32
C ARG A 31 -48.42 16.24 -50.34
N VAL A 32 -47.82 15.06 -50.46
CA VAL A 32 -48.33 13.97 -51.30
C VAL A 32 -49.45 13.22 -50.58
N LYS A 33 -50.64 13.19 -51.19
CA LYS A 33 -51.81 12.49 -50.63
C LYS A 33 -51.62 10.98 -50.68
N GLY A 34 -52.06 10.29 -49.63
CA GLY A 34 -52.01 8.82 -49.56
C GLY A 34 -50.64 8.24 -49.18
N LEU A 35 -49.58 9.04 -49.17
CA LEU A 35 -48.25 8.60 -48.76
C LEU A 35 -48.25 8.14 -47.29
N ARG A 36 -47.56 7.02 -47.04
CA ARG A 36 -47.39 6.44 -45.70
C ARG A 36 -45.91 6.46 -45.35
N LEU A 37 -45.55 7.34 -44.43
CA LEU A 37 -44.23 7.38 -43.81
C LEU A 37 -44.35 6.96 -42.35
N ALA A 38 -43.36 6.24 -41.86
CA ALA A 38 -43.29 5.76 -40.48
C ALA A 38 -42.10 6.38 -39.74
N CYS A 39 -42.27 6.61 -38.44
CA CYS A 39 -41.18 6.92 -37.53
C CYS A 39 -40.23 5.70 -37.45
N PRO A 40 -38.91 5.87 -37.57
CA PRO A 40 -37.97 4.76 -37.53
C PRO A 40 -37.88 4.10 -36.14
N GLU A 41 -38.32 4.79 -35.08
CA GLU A 41 -38.32 4.24 -33.72
C GLU A 41 -39.64 3.50 -33.39
N CYS A 42 -40.77 4.22 -33.39
CA CYS A 42 -42.03 3.66 -32.91
C CYS A 42 -42.92 3.09 -34.02
N GLY A 43 -42.52 3.20 -35.29
CA GLY A 43 -43.34 2.81 -36.45
C GLY A 43 -44.59 3.68 -36.66
N GLY A 44 -44.84 4.67 -35.79
CA GLY A 44 -46.00 5.56 -35.84
C GLY A 44 -46.00 6.41 -37.11
N ARG A 45 -47.19 6.77 -37.60
CA ARG A 45 -47.34 7.54 -38.83
C ARG A 45 -46.78 8.96 -38.69
N VAL A 46 -45.91 9.35 -39.62
CA VAL A 46 -45.32 10.69 -39.71
C VAL A 46 -45.66 11.37 -41.04
N PHE A 47 -45.51 12.69 -41.07
CA PHE A 47 -45.72 13.51 -42.27
C PHE A 47 -44.56 14.46 -42.49
N ALA A 48 -44.24 14.70 -43.77
CA ALA A 48 -43.24 15.67 -44.18
C ALA A 48 -43.79 17.10 -44.07
N ARG A 49 -43.01 18.00 -43.46
CA ARG A 49 -43.33 19.42 -43.30
C ARG A 49 -42.08 20.28 -43.52
N ALA A 50 -42.26 21.44 -44.12
CA ALA A 50 -41.26 22.51 -44.11
C ALA A 50 -41.64 23.59 -43.09
N SER A 51 -40.66 24.10 -42.35
CA SER A 51 -40.81 25.27 -41.48
C SER A 51 -40.97 26.55 -42.32
N ARG A 52 -41.33 27.67 -41.66
CA ARG A 52 -41.38 28.98 -42.32
C ARG A 52 -40.04 29.42 -42.92
N TYR A 53 -38.94 28.86 -42.44
CA TYR A 53 -37.58 29.13 -42.90
C TYR A 53 -37.05 28.05 -43.84
N GLY A 54 -37.92 27.19 -44.36
CA GLY A 54 -37.55 26.14 -45.32
C GLY A 54 -36.96 24.87 -44.71
N LEU A 55 -36.82 24.78 -43.39
CA LEU A 55 -36.30 23.58 -42.73
C LEU A 55 -37.27 22.40 -42.87
N ARG A 56 -36.83 21.37 -43.59
CA ARG A 56 -37.57 20.12 -43.81
C ARG A 56 -37.48 19.24 -42.56
N HIS A 57 -38.60 18.68 -42.14
CA HIS A 57 -38.67 17.73 -41.02
C HIS A 57 -39.92 16.85 -41.12
N PHE A 58 -39.91 15.77 -40.37
CA PHE A 58 -41.04 14.89 -40.11
C PHE A 58 -41.68 15.22 -38.76
N TYR A 59 -43.00 15.08 -38.70
CA TYR A 59 -43.76 15.19 -37.46
C TYR A 59 -44.76 14.03 -37.35
N HIS A 60 -44.97 13.58 -36.11
CA HIS A 60 -45.91 12.51 -35.82
C HIS A 60 -47.35 13.00 -36.01
N GLN A 61 -48.21 12.15 -36.58
CA GLN A 61 -49.66 12.41 -36.63
C GLN A 61 -50.24 12.53 -35.22
N VAL A 62 -49.90 11.56 -34.38
CA VAL A 62 -50.20 11.50 -32.96
C VAL A 62 -48.86 11.26 -32.27
N ARG A 63 -48.50 12.11 -31.30
CA ARG A 63 -47.23 12.03 -30.58
C ARG A 63 -47.32 10.94 -29.50
N PRO A 64 -46.68 9.78 -29.65
CA PRO A 64 -46.70 8.75 -28.63
C PRO A 64 -45.77 9.14 -27.45
N PRO A 65 -46.10 8.77 -26.20
CA PRO A 65 -45.32 9.13 -25.02
C PRO A 65 -43.96 8.39 -24.96
N ASP A 66 -43.88 7.18 -25.49
CA ASP A 66 -42.70 6.30 -25.35
C ASP A 66 -41.75 6.35 -26.55
N CYS A 67 -41.95 7.29 -27.49
CA CYS A 67 -41.05 7.48 -28.63
C CYS A 67 -40.09 8.63 -28.33
N GLU A 68 -38.80 8.33 -28.20
CA GLU A 68 -37.77 9.33 -27.96
C GLU A 68 -37.75 10.39 -29.06
N LEU A 69 -37.74 9.99 -30.35
CA LEU A 69 -37.75 10.90 -31.50
C LEU A 69 -38.99 11.80 -31.55
N ALA A 70 -40.12 11.32 -31.04
CA ALA A 70 -41.32 12.15 -30.93
C ALA A 70 -41.18 13.20 -29.81
N ASN A 71 -40.39 12.88 -28.77
CA ASN A 71 -40.31 13.61 -27.53
C ASN A 71 -39.06 14.48 -27.31
N GLU A 72 -38.13 14.45 -28.25
CA GLU A 72 -36.97 15.34 -28.28
C GLU A 72 -37.33 16.82 -28.41
N SER A 73 -36.45 17.67 -27.86
CA SER A 73 -36.59 19.13 -27.94
C SER A 73 -36.09 19.66 -29.30
N PRO A 74 -36.57 20.83 -29.74
CA PRO A 74 -36.05 21.48 -30.96
C PRO A 74 -34.53 21.70 -30.90
N GLU A 75 -33.98 22.05 -29.75
CA GLU A 75 -32.55 22.27 -29.54
C GLU A 75 -31.74 21.00 -29.80
N HIS A 76 -32.27 19.84 -29.41
CA HIS A 76 -31.64 18.54 -29.66
C HIS A 76 -31.58 18.28 -31.16
N HIS A 77 -32.71 18.41 -31.86
CA HIS A 77 -32.76 18.25 -33.30
C HIS A 77 -31.81 19.22 -34.04
N PHE A 78 -31.76 20.49 -33.64
CA PHE A 78 -30.84 21.45 -34.27
C PHE A 78 -29.38 21.07 -34.07
N LEU A 79 -29.01 20.59 -32.88
CA LEU A 79 -27.65 20.11 -32.64
C LEU A 79 -27.33 18.88 -33.51
N LYS A 80 -28.21 17.87 -33.57
CA LYS A 80 -27.98 16.70 -34.44
C LYS A 80 -27.78 17.09 -35.90
N LEU A 81 -28.63 17.99 -36.41
CA LEU A 81 -28.52 18.50 -37.77
C LEU A 81 -27.18 19.22 -38.00
N GLU A 82 -26.77 20.09 -37.08
CA GLU A 82 -25.47 20.78 -37.15
C GLU A 82 -24.31 19.78 -37.14
N LEU A 83 -24.34 18.75 -36.30
CA LEU A 83 -23.30 17.72 -36.25
C LEU A 83 -23.18 16.96 -37.57
N ALA A 84 -24.31 16.55 -38.17
CA ALA A 84 -24.33 15.87 -39.45
C ALA A 84 -23.83 16.79 -40.58
N MET A 85 -24.29 18.03 -40.63
CA MET A 85 -23.85 19.02 -41.62
C MET A 85 -22.35 19.33 -41.49
N ALA A 86 -21.84 19.49 -40.27
CA ALA A 86 -20.43 19.75 -40.01
C ALA A 86 -19.53 18.57 -40.43
N ALA A 87 -19.93 17.33 -40.14
CA ALA A 87 -19.21 16.14 -40.60
C ALA A 87 -19.18 16.05 -42.14
N ARG A 88 -20.34 16.28 -42.79
CA ARG A 88 -20.45 16.30 -44.26
C ARG A 88 -19.61 17.41 -44.88
N ALA A 89 -19.62 18.61 -44.30
CA ALA A 89 -18.78 19.73 -44.74
C ALA A 89 -17.27 19.44 -44.58
N ALA A 90 -16.89 18.59 -43.63
CA ALA A 90 -15.52 18.09 -43.48
C ALA A 90 -15.15 16.96 -44.47
N GLY A 91 -16.06 16.60 -45.39
CA GLY A 91 -15.84 15.59 -46.43
C GLY A 91 -16.21 14.16 -46.02
N TRP A 92 -16.89 13.96 -44.88
CA TRP A 92 -17.26 12.63 -44.39
C TRP A 92 -18.71 12.28 -44.71
N ARG A 93 -18.98 11.00 -45.00
CA ARG A 93 -20.36 10.50 -45.01
C ARG A 93 -20.88 10.49 -43.59
N ALA A 94 -22.04 11.10 -43.37
CA ALA A 94 -22.72 11.10 -42.07
C ALA A 94 -24.22 10.93 -42.22
N GLU A 95 -24.82 10.13 -41.35
CA GLU A 95 -26.25 9.82 -41.33
C GLU A 95 -26.86 10.05 -39.94
N LEU A 96 -28.06 10.60 -39.89
CA LEU A 96 -28.79 10.85 -38.64
C LEU A 96 -29.46 9.58 -38.13
N GLU A 97 -29.65 9.41 -36.82
CA GLU A 97 -30.47 8.38 -36.14
C GLU A 97 -30.22 6.93 -36.61
N VAL A 98 -28.96 6.51 -36.69
CA VAL A 98 -28.60 5.16 -37.17
C VAL A 98 -28.47 4.18 -36.00
N SER A 99 -29.23 3.09 -36.05
CA SER A 99 -29.14 2.01 -35.07
C SER A 99 -28.06 1.00 -35.44
N SER A 100 -27.41 0.43 -34.42
CA SER A 100 -26.66 -0.83 -34.56
C SER A 100 -27.56 -1.94 -35.10
N GLU A 101 -26.96 -2.94 -35.75
CA GLU A 101 -27.67 -4.14 -36.22
C GLU A 101 -28.36 -4.89 -35.06
N ALA A 102 -27.73 -4.95 -33.90
CA ALA A 102 -28.27 -5.56 -32.69
C ALA A 102 -29.35 -4.70 -32.00
N GLY A 103 -29.46 -3.42 -32.34
CA GLY A 103 -30.39 -2.47 -31.69
C GLY A 103 -29.96 -2.01 -30.29
N ASP A 104 -28.74 -2.31 -29.85
CA ASP A 104 -28.24 -2.00 -28.50
C ASP A 104 -27.90 -0.52 -28.29
N TRP A 105 -27.68 0.19 -29.38
CA TRP A 105 -27.50 1.64 -29.44
C TRP A 105 -28.04 2.22 -30.75
N ARG A 106 -28.34 3.52 -30.71
CA ARG A 106 -28.70 4.37 -31.85
C ARG A 106 -27.90 5.66 -31.78
N ALA A 107 -27.07 5.90 -32.80
CA ALA A 107 -26.29 7.10 -32.93
C ALA A 107 -27.19 8.26 -33.37
N ASP A 108 -27.09 9.39 -32.68
CA ASP A 108 -27.71 10.63 -33.12
C ASP A 108 -27.21 11.02 -34.52
N VAL A 109 -25.90 10.93 -34.73
CA VAL A 109 -25.25 10.98 -36.04
C VAL A 109 -24.17 9.90 -36.11
N LEU A 110 -24.20 9.05 -37.13
CA LEU A 110 -23.13 8.09 -37.42
C LEU A 110 -22.31 8.59 -38.60
N VAL A 111 -20.99 8.68 -38.41
CA VAL A 111 -20.01 9.00 -39.44
C VAL A 111 -19.37 7.70 -39.92
N PHE A 112 -19.17 7.58 -41.23
CA PHE A 112 -18.58 6.41 -41.87
C PHE A 112 -17.20 6.73 -42.43
N ASP A 113 -16.29 5.75 -42.41
CA ASP A 113 -14.96 5.88 -43.04
C ASP A 113 -15.02 5.78 -44.57
N ASP A 114 -13.87 5.86 -45.22
CA ASP A 114 -13.72 5.75 -46.68
C ASP A 114 -14.09 4.37 -47.25
N ARG A 115 -14.34 3.38 -46.39
CA ARG A 115 -14.79 2.03 -46.73
C ARG A 115 -16.25 1.80 -46.36
N ASP A 116 -16.99 2.87 -46.08
CA ASP A 116 -18.39 2.85 -45.62
C ASP A 116 -18.61 2.04 -44.32
N LEU A 117 -17.57 1.92 -43.47
CA LEU A 117 -17.70 1.28 -42.16
C LEU A 117 -18.05 2.32 -41.09
N PRO A 118 -18.89 1.98 -40.09
CA PRO A 118 -19.13 2.81 -38.93
C PRO A 118 -17.82 3.25 -38.26
N PHE A 119 -17.56 4.56 -38.25
CA PHE A 119 -16.30 5.13 -37.77
C PHE A 119 -16.48 5.85 -36.43
N MET A 120 -17.44 6.78 -36.35
CA MET A 120 -17.65 7.58 -35.16
C MET A 120 -19.12 7.98 -34.99
N ALA A 121 -19.66 7.79 -33.79
CA ALA A 121 -20.93 8.36 -33.37
C ALA A 121 -20.72 9.78 -32.81
N LEU A 122 -21.48 10.75 -33.29
CA LEU A 122 -21.57 12.08 -32.72
C LEU A 122 -22.89 12.17 -31.95
N GLU A 123 -22.81 12.26 -30.63
CA GLU A 123 -23.97 12.20 -29.72
C GLU A 123 -24.34 13.60 -29.21
N ALA A 124 -25.58 14.02 -29.40
CA ALA A 124 -26.10 15.27 -28.87
C ALA A 124 -26.78 15.01 -27.52
N GLN A 125 -26.10 15.24 -26.40
CA GLN A 125 -26.67 14.93 -25.08
C GLN A 125 -27.15 16.18 -24.34
N LEU A 126 -28.47 16.43 -24.42
CA LEU A 126 -29.12 17.55 -23.72
C LEU A 126 -29.83 17.16 -22.43
N SER A 127 -30.17 15.89 -22.24
CA SER A 127 -30.78 15.42 -20.99
C SER A 127 -29.71 15.16 -19.93
N PRO A 128 -30.05 15.30 -18.63
CA PRO A 128 -29.19 14.83 -17.56
C PRO A 128 -28.78 13.36 -17.76
N MET A 129 -27.51 13.07 -17.50
CA MET A 129 -26.93 11.73 -17.57
C MET A 129 -25.84 11.66 -16.50
N THR A 130 -25.63 10.52 -15.89
CA THR A 130 -24.55 10.31 -14.91
C THR A 130 -23.24 9.98 -15.62
N PRO A 131 -22.08 10.20 -14.97
CA PRO A 131 -20.79 9.77 -15.53
C PRO A 131 -20.67 8.27 -15.79
N THR A 132 -21.38 7.44 -15.01
CA THR A 132 -21.40 5.99 -15.19
C THR A 132 -22.22 5.60 -16.42
N GLU A 133 -23.40 6.19 -16.60
CA GLU A 133 -24.22 5.97 -17.80
C GLU A 133 -23.49 6.41 -19.07
N ALA A 134 -22.79 7.56 -19.02
CA ALA A 134 -22.00 8.06 -20.15
C ALA A 134 -20.92 7.05 -20.58
N ARG A 135 -20.21 6.44 -19.61
CA ARG A 135 -19.25 5.37 -19.88
C ARG A 135 -19.90 4.14 -20.46
N VAL A 136 -20.97 3.63 -19.83
CA VAL A 136 -21.70 2.44 -20.31
C VAL A 136 -22.19 2.64 -21.74
N ARG A 137 -22.73 3.82 -22.08
CA ARG A 137 -23.16 4.15 -23.45
C ARG A 137 -21.98 4.21 -24.41
N THR A 138 -20.88 4.86 -24.02
CA THR A 138 -19.64 4.91 -24.82
C THR A 138 -19.07 3.52 -25.08
N ASP A 139 -19.08 2.64 -24.07
CA ASP A 139 -18.59 1.27 -24.18
C ASP A 139 -19.42 0.41 -25.13
N ARG A 140 -20.73 0.69 -25.30
CA ARG A 140 -21.57 -0.01 -26.29
C ARG A 140 -21.09 0.26 -27.72
N TYR A 141 -20.82 1.52 -28.05
CA TYR A 141 -20.24 1.88 -29.35
C TYR A 141 -18.85 1.24 -29.54
N ALA A 142 -18.01 1.28 -28.51
CA ALA A 142 -16.65 0.74 -28.58
C ALA A 142 -16.61 -0.77 -28.85
N ARG A 143 -17.60 -1.54 -28.37
CA ARG A 143 -17.72 -2.99 -28.68
C ARG A 143 -17.92 -3.26 -30.17
N ASP A 144 -18.55 -2.33 -30.87
CA ASP A 144 -18.82 -2.43 -32.30
C ASP A 144 -17.76 -1.69 -33.13
N GLY A 145 -16.63 -1.30 -32.50
CA GLY A 145 -15.53 -0.60 -33.16
C GLY A 145 -15.82 0.88 -33.49
N VAL A 146 -16.90 1.44 -32.96
CA VAL A 146 -17.34 2.82 -33.23
C VAL A 146 -16.80 3.77 -32.14
N ALA A 147 -16.04 4.78 -32.54
CA ALA A 147 -15.61 5.84 -31.63
C ALA A 147 -16.78 6.77 -31.27
N VAL A 148 -16.68 7.56 -30.21
CA VAL A 148 -17.77 8.48 -29.81
C VAL A 148 -17.24 9.87 -29.51
N CYS A 149 -17.91 10.89 -30.03
CA CYS A 149 -17.79 12.27 -29.59
C CYS A 149 -19.13 12.78 -29.06
N TRP A 150 -19.21 12.99 -27.76
CA TRP A 150 -20.38 13.57 -27.12
C TRP A 150 -20.36 15.10 -27.24
N VAL A 151 -21.52 15.72 -27.44
CA VAL A 151 -21.67 17.17 -27.51
C VAL A 151 -22.78 17.61 -26.56
N ALA A 152 -22.44 18.52 -25.64
CA ALA A 152 -23.36 19.10 -24.69
C ALA A 152 -23.45 20.61 -24.86
N LEU A 153 -24.61 21.19 -24.53
CA LEU A 153 -24.82 22.65 -24.56
C LEU A 153 -24.41 23.38 -23.27
N GLN A 154 -24.33 22.64 -22.17
CA GLN A 154 -24.08 23.19 -20.84
C GLN A 154 -23.06 22.34 -20.10
N ASP A 155 -22.60 22.83 -18.95
CA ASP A 155 -21.70 22.04 -18.12
C ASP A 155 -22.40 20.78 -17.59
N ARG A 156 -21.70 19.65 -17.66
CA ARG A 156 -22.25 18.35 -17.28
C ARG A 156 -21.25 17.57 -16.42
N PRO A 157 -21.71 16.84 -15.40
CA PRO A 157 -20.81 16.00 -14.57
C PRO A 157 -20.02 14.96 -15.36
N TRP A 158 -20.54 14.52 -16.51
CA TRP A 158 -19.94 13.49 -17.36
C TRP A 158 -19.00 14.05 -18.46
N ALA A 159 -18.96 15.35 -18.69
CA ALA A 159 -18.27 15.96 -19.84
C ALA A 159 -16.73 15.79 -19.82
N ARG A 160 -16.18 15.27 -18.73
CA ARG A 160 -14.74 15.01 -18.56
C ARG A 160 -14.43 13.53 -18.36
N THR A 161 -15.43 12.67 -18.45
CA THR A 161 -15.28 11.23 -18.22
C THR A 161 -15.31 10.42 -19.50
N VAL A 162 -15.79 11.03 -20.58
CA VAL A 162 -15.88 10.48 -21.94
C VAL A 162 -15.52 11.58 -22.94
N PRO A 163 -15.15 11.27 -24.19
CA PRO A 163 -14.75 12.28 -25.17
C PRO A 163 -15.91 13.24 -25.46
N THR A 164 -15.80 14.49 -24.99
CA THR A 164 -16.91 15.45 -25.01
C THR A 164 -16.46 16.80 -25.53
N LEU A 165 -17.34 17.48 -26.27
CA LEU A 165 -17.27 18.90 -26.57
C LEU A 165 -18.42 19.63 -25.88
N ARG A 166 -18.15 20.84 -25.37
CA ARG A 166 -19.20 21.76 -24.94
C ARG A 166 -19.36 22.84 -26.00
N ALA A 167 -20.51 22.83 -26.68
CA ALA A 167 -20.81 23.78 -27.74
C ALA A 167 -21.89 24.78 -27.30
N SER A 168 -21.88 25.97 -27.88
CA SER A 168 -22.95 26.96 -27.77
C SER A 168 -23.50 27.26 -29.15
N ALA A 169 -24.83 27.30 -29.26
CA ALA A 169 -25.50 27.78 -30.47
C ALA A 169 -25.04 29.22 -30.81
N PRO A 170 -25.12 29.63 -32.09
CA PRO A 170 -24.81 30.99 -32.49
C PRO A 170 -25.66 32.00 -31.71
N ALA A 171 -25.07 33.13 -31.31
CA ALA A 171 -25.86 34.28 -30.87
C ALA A 171 -26.71 34.81 -32.04
N GLU A 172 -27.76 35.59 -31.77
CA GLU A 172 -28.55 36.22 -32.83
C GLU A 172 -27.64 36.95 -33.85
N GLY A 173 -27.76 36.58 -35.13
CA GLY A 173 -26.94 37.10 -36.23
C GLY A 173 -25.60 36.38 -36.45
N GLY A 174 -25.21 35.46 -35.56
CA GLY A 174 -24.05 34.57 -35.74
C GLY A 174 -24.35 33.43 -36.71
N LYS A 175 -23.31 32.94 -37.41
CA LYS A 175 -23.46 31.92 -38.46
C LYS A 175 -23.07 30.50 -38.05
N SER A 176 -22.37 30.31 -36.93
CA SER A 176 -21.75 29.02 -36.61
C SER A 176 -21.76 28.72 -35.12
N TRP A 177 -21.93 27.44 -34.81
CA TRP A 177 -21.81 26.92 -33.45
C TRP A 177 -20.35 27.01 -32.98
N THR A 178 -20.17 27.26 -31.68
CA THR A 178 -18.84 27.47 -31.10
C THR A 178 -18.57 26.46 -30.00
N VAL A 179 -17.49 25.71 -30.14
CA VAL A 179 -16.92 24.88 -29.06
C VAL A 179 -16.24 25.80 -28.05
N ARG A 180 -16.56 25.60 -26.78
CA ARG A 180 -16.04 26.38 -25.64
C ARG A 180 -15.14 25.52 -24.74
N HIS A 181 -15.44 24.23 -24.62
CA HIS A 181 -14.70 23.28 -23.79
C HIS A 181 -14.64 21.91 -24.46
N GLY A 182 -13.78 21.03 -23.94
CA GLY A 182 -13.59 19.68 -24.44
C GLY A 182 -12.41 19.54 -25.38
N LEU A 183 -12.05 20.59 -26.11
CA LEU A 183 -10.79 20.69 -26.84
C LEU A 183 -9.76 21.45 -26.01
N ALA A 184 -8.52 20.96 -25.91
CA ALA A 184 -7.50 21.54 -25.05
C ALA A 184 -6.12 21.60 -25.72
N ARG A 185 -5.35 22.63 -25.35
CA ARG A 185 -3.91 22.75 -25.62
C ARG A 185 -3.12 22.75 -24.33
N TYR A 186 -1.88 22.28 -24.40
CA TYR A 186 -0.94 22.39 -23.29
C TYR A 186 -0.05 23.62 -23.47
N THR A 187 -0.12 24.56 -22.54
CA THR A 187 0.74 25.74 -22.50
C THR A 187 1.85 25.53 -21.48
N TRP A 188 3.10 25.76 -21.91
CA TRP A 188 4.28 25.68 -21.08
C TRP A 188 5.43 26.42 -21.77
N THR A 189 5.54 27.72 -21.46
CA THR A 189 6.56 28.61 -22.06
C THR A 189 7.05 29.62 -21.02
N PRO A 190 8.37 29.80 -20.84
CA PRO A 190 9.46 28.99 -21.41
C PRO A 190 9.45 27.56 -20.84
N ARG A 191 10.05 26.59 -21.55
CA ARG A 191 10.07 25.17 -21.17
C ARG A 191 11.01 24.87 -20.01
N THR A 192 10.66 25.36 -18.83
CA THR A 192 11.41 25.16 -17.58
C THR A 192 10.46 24.73 -16.46
N LEU A 193 10.98 24.05 -15.44
CA LEU A 193 10.17 23.61 -14.29
C LEU A 193 9.57 24.77 -13.49
N LYS A 194 10.22 25.94 -13.51
CA LYS A 194 9.73 27.16 -12.83
C LYS A 194 8.58 27.84 -13.57
N ALA A 195 8.46 27.63 -14.88
CA ALA A 195 7.40 28.24 -15.66
C ALA A 195 6.04 27.64 -15.31
N LYS A 196 4.97 28.41 -15.50
CA LYS A 196 3.61 27.88 -15.39
C LYS A 196 3.34 26.93 -16.56
N ALA A 197 2.74 25.78 -16.27
CA ALA A 197 2.14 24.94 -17.28
C ALA A 197 0.68 24.66 -16.97
N ALA A 198 -0.15 24.62 -18.02
CA ALA A 198 -1.57 24.39 -17.88
C ALA A 198 -2.17 23.77 -19.13
N TRP A 199 -3.22 22.97 -18.93
CA TRP A 199 -4.15 22.65 -20.00
C TRP A 199 -5.19 23.77 -20.12
N GLU A 200 -5.30 24.35 -21.31
CA GLU A 200 -6.21 25.45 -21.63
C GLU A 200 -7.21 25.01 -22.68
N HIS A 201 -8.48 25.36 -22.49
CA HIS A 201 -9.52 25.06 -23.48
C HIS A 201 -9.33 25.91 -24.75
N ILE A 202 -9.55 25.28 -25.90
CA ILE A 202 -9.54 25.95 -27.20
C ILE A 202 -10.99 26.30 -27.56
N THR A 203 -11.22 27.57 -27.87
CA THR A 203 -12.48 28.03 -28.46
C THR A 203 -12.35 28.08 -29.98
N CYS A 204 -13.26 27.41 -30.69
CA CYS A 204 -13.26 27.32 -32.15
C CYS A 204 -14.67 27.03 -32.68
N PRO A 205 -14.93 27.21 -33.99
CA PRO A 205 -16.14 26.70 -34.63
C PRO A 205 -16.31 25.18 -34.43
N LEU A 206 -17.55 24.72 -34.26
CA LEU A 206 -17.86 23.30 -34.12
C LEU A 206 -17.45 22.49 -35.36
N GLY A 207 -17.63 23.06 -36.55
CA GLY A 207 -17.17 22.45 -37.80
C GLY A 207 -15.68 22.17 -37.83
N ASP A 208 -14.85 23.14 -37.42
CA ASP A 208 -13.39 22.97 -37.35
C ASP A 208 -13.01 21.89 -36.34
N ALA A 209 -13.63 21.90 -35.15
CA ALA A 209 -13.36 20.89 -34.12
C ALA A 209 -13.68 19.48 -34.62
N LEU A 210 -14.84 19.29 -35.27
CA LEU A 210 -15.22 17.99 -35.82
C LEU A 210 -14.33 17.59 -36.99
N ALA A 211 -13.97 18.51 -37.89
CA ALA A 211 -13.02 18.23 -38.95
C ALA A 211 -11.68 17.72 -38.38
N TRP A 212 -11.15 18.37 -37.35
CA TRP A 212 -9.90 17.95 -36.72
C TRP A 212 -10.02 16.57 -36.05
N ILE A 213 -11.15 16.30 -35.37
CA ILE A 213 -11.42 15.02 -34.71
C ILE A 213 -11.50 13.89 -35.75
N LEU A 214 -12.32 14.08 -36.79
CA LEU A 214 -12.56 13.06 -37.81
C LEU A 214 -11.30 12.78 -38.63
N GLN A 215 -10.50 13.81 -38.94
CA GLN A 215 -9.21 13.66 -39.61
C GLN A 215 -8.10 13.09 -38.70
N GLY A 216 -8.36 12.93 -37.40
CA GLY A 216 -7.39 12.41 -36.43
C GLY A 216 -6.22 13.36 -36.11
N THR A 217 -6.34 14.64 -36.47
CA THR A 217 -5.36 15.68 -36.09
C THR A 217 -5.46 16.07 -34.62
N VAL A 218 -6.64 15.86 -34.02
CA VAL A 218 -6.82 15.83 -32.57
C VAL A 218 -7.36 14.47 -32.14
N ARG A 219 -6.96 14.02 -30.96
CA ARG A 219 -7.26 12.70 -30.41
C ARG A 219 -7.73 12.81 -28.98
N VAL A 220 -8.39 11.78 -28.50
CA VAL A 220 -8.77 11.66 -27.09
C VAL A 220 -7.51 11.50 -26.25
N HIS A 221 -7.38 12.34 -25.23
CA HIS A 221 -6.35 12.22 -24.20
C HIS A 221 -7.01 12.10 -22.83
N THR A 222 -6.50 11.16 -22.02
CA THR A 222 -6.93 10.95 -20.64
C THR A 222 -5.79 11.31 -19.71
N ALA A 223 -5.95 12.39 -18.97
CA ALA A 223 -4.97 12.84 -17.99
C ALA A 223 -4.89 11.89 -16.78
N VAL A 224 -3.80 11.99 -16.01
CA VAL A 224 -3.55 11.16 -14.81
C VAL A 224 -4.69 11.26 -13.76
N ASN A 225 -5.37 12.42 -13.69
CA ASN A 225 -6.52 12.60 -12.81
C ASN A 225 -7.84 12.04 -13.37
N GLY A 226 -7.80 11.33 -14.50
CA GLY A 226 -8.95 10.76 -15.19
C GLY A 226 -9.74 11.74 -16.06
N THR A 227 -9.27 12.99 -16.23
CA THR A 227 -9.95 13.96 -17.10
C THR A 227 -9.72 13.61 -18.57
N VAL A 228 -10.81 13.53 -19.33
CA VAL A 228 -10.81 13.25 -20.77
C VAL A 228 -11.05 14.55 -21.54
N TRP A 229 -10.26 14.79 -22.58
CA TRP A 229 -10.45 15.87 -23.55
C TRP A 229 -9.89 15.48 -24.93
N TRP A 230 -10.21 16.27 -25.94
CA TRP A 230 -9.59 16.24 -27.25
C TRP A 230 -8.35 17.13 -27.27
N THR A 231 -7.24 16.65 -27.84
CA THR A 231 -6.03 17.46 -28.01
C THR A 231 -5.18 17.00 -29.19
N ALA A 232 -4.34 17.89 -29.72
CA ALA A 232 -3.37 17.54 -30.74
C ALA A 232 -2.17 16.79 -30.10
N PRO A 233 -1.60 15.78 -30.77
CA PRO A 233 -0.46 15.02 -30.27
C PRO A 233 0.72 15.89 -29.81
N ALA A 234 1.00 16.99 -30.50
CA ALA A 234 2.07 17.92 -30.14
C ALA A 234 1.90 18.58 -28.75
N TYR A 235 0.67 18.71 -28.24
CA TYR A 235 0.41 19.23 -26.89
C TYR A 235 0.58 18.14 -25.82
N GLU A 236 0.18 16.91 -26.14
CA GLU A 236 0.44 15.75 -25.28
C GLU A 236 1.94 15.50 -25.12
N GLU A 237 2.71 15.53 -26.20
CA GLU A 237 4.17 15.40 -26.18
C GLU A 237 4.82 16.45 -25.28
N ARG A 238 4.35 17.71 -25.32
CA ARG A 238 4.83 18.78 -24.42
C ARG A 238 4.49 18.53 -22.96
N ALA A 239 3.30 17.99 -22.68
CA ALA A 239 2.93 17.61 -21.32
C ALA A 239 3.79 16.47 -20.79
N LEU A 240 4.08 15.47 -21.64
CA LEU A 240 4.99 14.37 -21.33
C LEU A 240 6.43 14.83 -21.13
N GLU A 241 6.93 15.74 -21.96
CA GLU A 241 8.26 16.36 -21.83
C GLU A 241 8.42 17.00 -20.44
N ARG A 242 7.43 17.80 -20.02
CA ARG A 242 7.44 18.40 -18.68
C ARG A 242 7.37 17.35 -17.57
N ALA A 243 6.49 16.35 -17.68
CA ALA A 243 6.37 15.30 -16.69
C ALA A 243 7.68 14.53 -16.50
N ARG A 244 8.43 14.27 -17.58
CA ARG A 244 9.78 13.67 -17.51
C ARG A 244 10.75 14.58 -16.76
N MET A 245 10.78 15.88 -17.07
CA MET A 245 11.64 16.82 -16.34
C MET A 245 11.30 16.87 -14.84
N GLU A 246 10.02 16.83 -14.48
CA GLU A 246 9.57 16.80 -13.08
C GLU A 246 10.03 15.51 -12.37
N ALA A 247 9.89 14.36 -13.04
CA ALA A 247 10.35 13.08 -12.52
C ALA A 247 11.88 13.04 -12.33
N GLU A 248 12.65 13.52 -13.31
CA GLU A 248 14.11 13.62 -13.23
C GLU A 248 14.57 14.55 -12.10
N ALA A 249 13.89 15.67 -11.89
CA ALA A 249 14.21 16.60 -10.80
C ALA A 249 13.88 16.04 -9.41
N GLU A 250 12.89 15.12 -9.31
CA GLU A 250 12.46 14.50 -8.06
C GLU A 250 13.22 13.20 -7.75
N ALA A 251 13.80 12.53 -8.76
CA ALA A 251 14.48 11.25 -8.62
C ALA A 251 15.55 11.24 -7.51
N PRO A 252 16.48 12.23 -7.40
CA PRO A 252 17.48 12.23 -6.33
C PRO A 252 16.87 12.28 -4.93
N ARG A 253 15.75 13.01 -4.76
CA ARG A 253 15.07 13.10 -3.46
C ARG A 253 14.39 11.78 -3.10
N GLN A 254 13.78 11.12 -4.09
CA GLN A 254 13.16 9.81 -3.89
C GLN A 254 14.20 8.73 -3.57
N GLU A 255 15.33 8.73 -4.27
CA GLU A 255 16.44 7.82 -4.02
C GLU A 255 17.01 8.02 -2.61
N ALA A 256 17.30 9.26 -2.21
CA ALA A 256 17.78 9.56 -0.87
C ALA A 256 16.75 9.19 0.21
N ALA A 257 15.46 9.36 -0.05
CA ALA A 257 14.40 8.92 0.86
C ALA A 257 14.32 7.39 0.95
N ALA A 258 14.52 6.67 -0.16
CA ALA A 258 14.56 5.22 -0.19
C ALA A 258 15.79 4.66 0.54
N GLU A 259 16.96 5.29 0.38
CA GLU A 259 18.17 4.96 1.11
C GLU A 259 17.98 5.14 2.62
N ARG A 260 17.46 6.30 3.07
CA ARG A 260 17.13 6.51 4.49
C ARG A 260 16.19 5.45 5.04
N ARG A 261 15.16 5.04 4.29
CA ARG A 261 14.25 3.95 4.70
C ARG A 261 14.99 2.62 4.85
N ARG A 262 15.91 2.29 3.92
CA ARG A 262 16.73 1.07 3.99
C ARG A 262 17.67 1.09 5.20
N GLU A 263 18.32 2.22 5.47
CA GLU A 263 19.20 2.38 6.63
C GLU A 263 18.43 2.24 7.95
N GLN A 264 17.25 2.85 8.06
CA GLN A 264 16.38 2.74 9.24
C GLN A 264 15.93 1.30 9.47
N ALA A 265 15.51 0.60 8.41
CA ALA A 265 15.12 -0.81 8.48
C ALA A 265 16.31 -1.68 8.92
N ALA A 266 17.51 -1.48 8.35
CA ALA A 266 18.71 -2.20 8.73
C ALA A 266 19.14 -1.90 10.18
N ALA A 267 19.00 -0.65 10.64
CA ALA A 267 19.28 -0.29 12.03
C ALA A 267 18.29 -0.93 13.01
N ALA A 268 17.00 -0.97 12.64
CA ALA A 268 15.97 -1.65 13.43
C ALA A 268 16.25 -3.17 13.51
N ASP A 269 16.65 -3.79 12.41
CA ASP A 269 17.04 -5.21 12.36
C ASP A 269 18.25 -5.51 13.26
N ARG A 270 19.30 -4.68 13.19
CA ARG A 270 20.47 -4.78 14.07
C ARG A 270 20.09 -4.66 15.55
N ARG A 271 19.20 -3.71 15.90
CA ARG A 271 18.71 -3.54 17.28
C ARG A 271 17.92 -4.75 17.75
N ARG A 272 17.09 -5.33 16.88
CA ARG A 272 16.30 -6.54 17.19
C ARG A 272 17.23 -7.73 17.48
N ARG A 273 18.17 -8.02 16.58
CA ARG A 273 19.18 -9.10 16.77
C ARG A 273 20.01 -8.90 18.03
N ALA A 274 20.45 -7.68 18.31
CA ALA A 274 21.19 -7.38 19.53
C ALA A 274 20.33 -7.55 20.80
N ALA A 275 19.03 -7.28 20.74
CA ALA A 275 18.11 -7.53 21.86
C ALA A 275 17.85 -9.03 22.07
N GLU A 276 17.68 -9.79 20.99
CA GLU A 276 17.56 -11.25 21.00
C GLU A 276 18.83 -11.89 21.58
N GLN A 277 20.02 -11.49 21.13
CA GLN A 277 21.28 -12.00 21.68
C GLN A 277 21.41 -11.71 23.17
N ARG A 278 21.12 -10.47 23.61
CA ARG A 278 21.13 -10.13 25.04
C ARG A 278 20.12 -10.93 25.85
N ALA A 279 19.01 -11.35 25.26
CA ALA A 279 18.03 -12.20 25.92
C ALA A 279 18.54 -13.64 26.08
N LEU A 280 19.17 -14.18 25.04
CA LEU A 280 19.84 -15.49 25.08
C LEU A 280 20.98 -15.51 26.11
N ASP A 281 21.83 -14.49 26.12
CA ASP A 281 22.95 -14.39 27.07
C ASP A 281 22.44 -14.35 28.52
N ARG A 282 21.38 -13.58 28.79
CA ARG A 282 20.74 -13.56 30.12
C ARG A 282 20.13 -14.90 30.50
N GLN A 283 19.52 -15.60 29.54
CA GLN A 283 18.95 -16.92 29.81
C GLN A 283 20.05 -17.93 30.14
N ALA A 284 21.15 -17.93 29.38
CA ALA A 284 22.31 -18.78 29.66
C ALA A 284 22.92 -18.49 31.05
N GLU A 285 23.04 -17.22 31.45
CA GLU A 285 23.52 -16.86 32.79
C GLU A 285 22.57 -17.36 33.89
N LEU A 286 21.26 -17.25 33.70
CA LEU A 286 20.27 -17.78 34.65
C LEU A 286 20.32 -19.31 34.73
N GLU A 287 20.50 -20.00 33.61
CA GLU A 287 20.66 -21.46 33.55
C GLU A 287 21.95 -21.91 34.24
N GLU A 288 23.08 -21.22 34.01
CA GLU A 288 24.35 -21.50 34.70
C GLU A 288 24.19 -21.34 36.22
N ARG A 289 23.56 -20.24 36.66
CA ARG A 289 23.26 -20.01 38.08
C ARG A 289 22.34 -21.08 38.66
N HIS A 290 21.34 -21.52 37.90
CA HIS A 290 20.46 -22.61 38.32
C HIS A 290 21.22 -23.93 38.47
N ASN A 291 22.07 -24.27 37.51
CA ASN A 291 22.87 -25.50 37.53
C ASN A 291 23.86 -25.51 38.71
N GLU A 292 24.52 -24.39 38.98
CA GLU A 292 25.41 -24.27 40.14
C GLU A 292 24.63 -24.39 41.46
N MET A 293 23.42 -23.81 41.53
CA MET A 293 22.54 -23.99 42.69
C MET A 293 22.12 -25.45 42.88
N GLN A 294 21.78 -26.17 41.81
CA GLN A 294 21.44 -27.59 41.88
C GLN A 294 22.64 -28.42 42.35
N ARG A 295 23.83 -28.16 41.80
CA ARG A 295 25.09 -28.82 42.19
C ARG A 295 25.40 -28.62 43.68
N LEU A 296 25.18 -27.42 44.21
CA LEU A 296 25.42 -27.09 45.61
C LEU A 296 24.24 -27.40 46.55
N SER A 297 23.09 -27.86 46.04
CA SER A 297 21.89 -28.09 46.85
C SER A 297 22.11 -29.05 48.02
N GLY A 298 22.84 -30.14 47.79
CA GLY A 298 23.21 -31.10 48.84
C GLY A 298 24.17 -30.52 49.88
N PHE A 299 25.07 -29.63 49.46
CA PHE A 299 25.96 -28.91 50.37
C PHE A 299 25.18 -27.93 51.24
N PHE A 300 24.34 -27.07 50.63
CA PHE A 300 23.51 -26.10 51.35
C PHE A 300 22.57 -26.75 52.36
N ARG A 301 21.94 -27.89 52.02
CA ARG A 301 21.08 -28.63 52.95
C ARG A 301 21.83 -29.07 54.21
N ARG A 302 23.09 -29.48 54.08
CA ARG A 302 23.91 -29.92 55.22
C ARG A 302 24.47 -28.76 56.03
N THR A 303 24.89 -27.69 55.35
CA THR A 303 25.59 -26.58 55.99
C THR A 303 24.66 -25.50 56.53
N GLY A 304 23.44 -25.41 56.02
CA GLY A 304 22.50 -24.33 56.29
C GLY A 304 22.81 -23.03 55.54
N PHE A 305 23.65 -23.08 54.49
CA PHE A 305 23.86 -21.92 53.62
C PHE A 305 22.59 -21.63 52.80
N ASP A 306 22.20 -20.36 52.73
CA ASP A 306 21.32 -19.84 51.67
C ASP A 306 22.17 -19.15 50.59
N LEU A 307 21.55 -18.80 49.46
CA LEU A 307 22.24 -18.19 48.32
C LEU A 307 22.91 -16.86 48.67
N THR A 308 22.26 -16.01 49.47
CA THR A 308 22.80 -14.70 49.84
C THR A 308 24.00 -14.84 50.76
N ALA A 309 23.91 -15.75 51.73
CA ALA A 309 25.01 -16.10 52.62
C ALA A 309 26.17 -16.74 51.84
N TRP A 310 25.88 -17.58 50.85
CA TRP A 310 26.90 -18.17 49.98
C TRP A 310 27.63 -17.11 49.14
N ASP A 311 26.92 -16.18 48.50
CA ASP A 311 27.53 -15.09 47.72
C ASP A 311 28.36 -14.15 48.59
N ALA A 312 27.91 -13.85 49.82
CA ALA A 312 28.70 -13.10 50.78
C ALA A 312 29.94 -13.89 51.22
N PHE A 313 29.79 -15.18 51.53
CA PHE A 313 30.88 -16.06 51.95
C PHE A 313 31.95 -16.17 50.86
N THR A 314 31.57 -16.49 49.62
CA THR A 314 32.52 -16.63 48.51
C THR A 314 33.28 -15.33 48.21
N ARG A 315 32.61 -14.16 48.32
CA ARG A 315 33.30 -12.86 48.27
C ARG A 315 34.33 -12.71 49.38
N LEU A 316 33.98 -13.05 50.62
CA LEU A 316 34.93 -13.00 51.74
C LEU A 316 36.13 -13.94 51.52
N VAL A 317 35.91 -15.15 51.01
CA VAL A 317 36.99 -16.10 50.68
C VAL A 317 37.92 -15.51 49.62
N ARG A 318 37.37 -14.96 48.52
CA ARG A 318 38.17 -14.33 47.46
C ARG A 318 39.01 -13.17 48.00
N THR A 319 38.38 -12.25 48.74
CA THR A 319 39.09 -11.12 49.33
C THR A 319 40.12 -11.55 50.39
N ALA A 320 39.86 -12.60 51.18
CA ALA A 320 40.77 -13.09 52.20
C ALA A 320 42.00 -13.77 51.59
N SER A 321 41.80 -14.51 50.49
CA SER A 321 42.89 -15.25 49.83
C SER A 321 43.81 -14.35 49.01
N GLY A 322 43.30 -13.23 48.46
CA GLY A 322 43.99 -12.43 47.45
C GLY A 322 44.28 -13.16 46.13
N LYS A 323 43.68 -14.34 45.91
CA LYS A 323 43.92 -15.26 44.79
C LYS A 323 42.66 -15.47 43.96
N ALA A 324 42.83 -15.93 42.72
CA ALA A 324 41.71 -16.45 41.94
C ALA A 324 41.30 -17.81 42.50
N ILE A 325 40.01 -17.98 42.82
CA ILE A 325 39.47 -19.17 43.47
C ILE A 325 38.38 -19.81 42.60
N VAL A 326 38.41 -21.14 42.49
CA VAL A 326 37.34 -21.96 41.91
C VAL A 326 36.88 -23.00 42.94
N TYR A 327 35.57 -23.21 43.04
CA TYR A 327 34.97 -24.22 43.91
C TYR A 327 34.78 -25.53 43.14
N GLY A 328 35.50 -26.57 43.57
CA GLY A 328 35.43 -27.92 43.01
C GLY A 328 34.28 -28.73 43.59
N GLU A 329 34.31 -30.05 43.34
CA GLU A 329 33.27 -30.97 43.83
C GLU A 329 33.30 -31.13 45.35
N GLN A 330 32.21 -31.66 45.90
CA GLN A 330 32.21 -32.19 47.26
C GLN A 330 32.97 -33.52 47.27
N SER A 331 33.86 -33.72 48.25
CA SER A 331 34.70 -34.92 48.28
C SER A 331 34.47 -35.77 49.53
N PRO A 332 34.07 -37.05 49.41
CA PRO A 332 33.94 -37.95 50.56
C PRO A 332 35.22 -38.06 51.39
N ARG A 333 36.39 -37.98 50.71
CA ARG A 333 37.72 -37.97 51.36
C ARG A 333 37.87 -36.84 52.38
N TYR A 334 37.20 -35.72 52.17
CA TYR A 334 37.27 -34.54 53.02
C TYR A 334 35.91 -34.27 53.70
N GLY A 335 35.21 -35.33 54.11
CA GLY A 335 33.94 -35.22 54.82
C GLY A 335 32.83 -34.58 53.99
N ASN A 336 32.83 -34.81 52.67
CA ASN A 336 31.94 -34.14 51.71
C ASN A 336 32.01 -32.61 51.76
N GLY A 337 33.09 -32.04 52.30
CA GLY A 337 33.33 -30.60 52.23
C GLY A 337 33.57 -30.16 50.78
N LEU A 338 33.22 -28.91 50.49
CA LEU A 338 33.38 -28.34 49.15
C LEU A 338 34.84 -27.95 48.92
N LEU A 339 35.46 -28.50 47.86
CA LEU A 339 36.87 -28.23 47.57
C LEU A 339 37.06 -26.81 47.06
N VAL A 340 38.12 -26.15 47.53
CA VAL A 340 38.48 -24.79 47.13
C VAL A 340 39.85 -24.84 46.49
N HIS A 341 39.90 -24.52 45.20
CA HIS A 341 41.16 -24.46 44.48
C HIS A 341 41.57 -23.01 44.24
N ALA A 342 42.84 -22.70 44.46
CA ALA A 342 43.38 -21.37 44.25
C ALA A 342 44.50 -21.40 43.20
N ARG A 343 44.59 -20.34 42.38
CA ARG A 343 45.70 -20.13 41.44
C ARG A 343 46.76 -19.23 42.07
N HIS A 344 48.02 -19.64 42.03
CA HIS A 344 49.14 -18.81 42.50
C HIS A 344 49.49 -17.74 41.46
N ARG A 345 49.93 -16.55 41.90
CA ARG A 345 50.21 -15.42 41.00
C ARG A 345 51.44 -15.59 40.10
N ASP A 346 52.31 -16.56 40.41
CA ASP A 346 53.66 -16.71 39.83
C ASP A 346 53.93 -18.08 39.17
N THR A 347 52.91 -18.88 38.89
CA THR A 347 53.09 -20.17 38.19
C THR A 347 52.06 -20.32 37.09
N ASP A 348 52.52 -20.67 35.89
CA ASP A 348 51.71 -21.13 34.75
C ASP A 348 51.01 -22.48 35.03
N GLY A 349 51.26 -23.07 36.21
CA GLY A 349 50.56 -24.23 36.74
C GLY A 349 49.18 -23.87 37.27
N GLY A 350 48.18 -24.67 36.88
CA GLY A 350 46.76 -24.46 37.15
C GLY A 350 46.33 -24.42 38.63
N TYR A 351 45.03 -24.59 38.86
CA TYR A 351 44.41 -24.50 40.17
C TYR A 351 44.83 -25.65 41.10
N THR A 352 45.35 -25.34 42.29
CA THR A 352 45.71 -26.35 43.30
C THR A 352 44.76 -26.31 44.49
N LEU A 353 44.51 -27.47 45.12
CA LEU A 353 43.63 -27.57 46.27
C LEU A 353 44.22 -26.78 47.45
N ALA A 354 43.51 -25.75 47.89
CA ALA A 354 43.98 -24.79 48.88
C ALA A 354 43.20 -24.88 50.19
N ALA A 355 41.89 -25.17 50.13
CA ALA A 355 41.05 -25.28 51.31
C ALA A 355 39.85 -26.19 51.09
N VAL A 356 39.14 -26.52 52.16
CA VAL A 356 37.85 -27.24 52.12
C VAL A 356 36.81 -26.47 52.93
N VAL A 357 35.65 -26.21 52.35
CA VAL A 357 34.54 -25.53 53.02
C VAL A 357 33.68 -26.53 53.76
N CYS A 358 33.45 -26.30 55.06
CA CYS A 358 32.51 -27.03 55.91
C CYS A 358 32.58 -28.57 55.74
N PRO A 359 33.74 -29.20 55.96
CA PRO A 359 33.83 -30.66 55.99
C PRO A 359 33.00 -31.23 57.15
N ASP A 360 32.47 -32.44 56.99
CA ASP A 360 31.87 -33.19 58.11
C ASP A 360 32.90 -33.34 59.24
N PRO A 361 32.60 -32.88 60.47
CA PRO A 361 33.50 -32.99 61.60
C PRO A 361 34.00 -34.43 61.88
N HIS A 362 33.23 -35.47 61.51
CA HIS A 362 33.66 -36.87 61.69
C HIS A 362 34.84 -37.27 60.79
N ALA A 363 35.06 -36.56 59.68
CA ALA A 363 36.17 -36.82 58.77
C ALA A 363 37.51 -36.20 59.25
N LEU A 364 37.49 -35.41 60.34
CA LEU A 364 38.67 -34.70 60.86
C LEU A 364 39.60 -35.57 61.71
N THR A 365 39.39 -36.88 61.70
CA THR A 365 40.30 -37.85 62.34
C THR A 365 41.66 -37.89 61.64
N HIS A 366 41.69 -37.66 60.33
CA HIS A 366 42.89 -37.62 59.52
C HIS A 366 42.81 -36.42 58.55
N TRP A 367 43.49 -35.32 58.87
CA TRP A 367 43.46 -34.09 58.08
C TRP A 367 44.87 -33.64 57.62
N PRO A 368 45.06 -33.20 56.36
CA PRO A 368 46.36 -32.72 55.92
C PRO A 368 46.79 -31.42 56.62
N GLU A 369 48.02 -31.36 57.13
CA GLU A 369 48.52 -30.25 57.98
C GLU A 369 48.44 -28.86 57.34
N LYS A 370 48.51 -28.78 56.01
CA LYS A 370 48.56 -27.52 55.24
C LYS A 370 47.23 -27.17 54.57
N LEU A 371 46.18 -27.97 54.74
CA LEU A 371 44.90 -27.75 54.10
C LEU A 371 43.96 -26.97 55.02
N ASP A 372 43.63 -25.73 54.63
CA ASP A 372 42.78 -24.86 55.43
C ASP A 372 41.31 -25.32 55.41
N ILE A 373 40.62 -25.18 56.54
CA ILE A 373 39.17 -25.42 56.65
C ILE A 373 38.47 -24.06 56.69
N LEU A 374 37.45 -23.87 55.85
CA LEU A 374 36.67 -22.62 55.81
C LEU A 374 35.26 -22.87 56.36
N VAL A 375 34.82 -22.04 57.31
CA VAL A 375 33.50 -22.18 57.95
C VAL A 375 32.79 -20.82 58.09
N PRO A 376 31.44 -20.79 58.07
CA PRO A 376 30.69 -19.53 58.05
C PRO A 376 30.57 -18.84 59.39
N ASP A 377 30.73 -19.53 60.52
CA ASP A 377 30.46 -18.93 61.83
C ASP A 377 31.18 -19.67 62.96
N HIS A 378 31.09 -19.08 64.16
CA HIS A 378 31.68 -19.64 65.36
C HIS A 378 30.94 -20.89 65.86
N THR A 379 29.70 -21.14 65.43
CA THR A 379 28.98 -22.39 65.74
C THR A 379 29.61 -23.56 65.00
N TRP A 380 29.95 -23.39 63.72
CA TRP A 380 30.75 -24.35 62.96
C TRP A 380 32.14 -24.55 63.55
N LEU A 381 32.83 -23.46 63.90
CA LEU A 381 34.14 -23.54 64.55
C LEU A 381 34.10 -24.40 65.83
N ALA A 382 33.07 -24.24 66.67
CA ALA A 382 32.89 -25.04 67.87
C ALA A 382 32.72 -26.54 67.56
N ARG A 383 31.96 -26.88 66.51
CA ARG A 383 31.81 -28.28 66.03
C ARG A 383 33.15 -28.87 65.56
N ILE A 384 33.92 -28.09 64.80
CA ILE A 384 35.26 -28.50 64.34
C ILE A 384 36.20 -28.71 65.55
N ARG A 385 36.22 -27.77 66.51
CA ARG A 385 37.03 -27.88 67.75
C ARG A 385 36.71 -29.14 68.55
N ALA A 386 35.43 -29.50 68.68
CA ALA A 386 35.01 -30.69 69.42
C ALA A 386 35.44 -32.01 68.74
N ALA A 387 35.51 -32.04 67.41
CA ALA A 387 35.81 -33.24 66.64
C ALA A 387 37.29 -33.39 66.24
N ALA A 388 38.09 -32.32 66.31
CA ALA A 388 39.49 -32.31 65.88
C ALA A 388 40.33 -33.35 66.65
N ARG A 389 40.95 -34.30 65.92
CA ARG A 389 41.92 -35.26 66.50
C ARG A 389 43.35 -35.04 66.03
N VAL A 390 43.54 -34.08 65.13
CA VAL A 390 44.84 -33.59 64.64
C VAL A 390 44.85 -32.05 64.69
N PRO A 391 46.01 -31.38 64.61
CA PRO A 391 46.06 -29.93 64.49
C PRO A 391 45.37 -29.44 63.21
N LEU A 392 44.47 -28.47 63.32
CA LEU A 392 43.72 -27.91 62.19
C LEU A 392 43.96 -26.40 62.05
N ARG A 393 43.91 -25.91 60.80
CA ARG A 393 43.87 -24.48 60.46
C ARG A 393 42.47 -24.14 59.99
N VAL A 394 41.79 -23.24 60.69
CA VAL A 394 40.40 -22.90 60.39
C VAL A 394 40.26 -21.40 60.18
N ALA A 395 39.64 -21.01 59.07
CA ALA A 395 39.22 -19.65 58.81
C ALA A 395 37.70 -19.56 58.98
N VAL A 396 37.25 -18.75 59.92
CA VAL A 396 35.84 -18.38 60.05
C VAL A 396 35.60 -17.13 59.22
N LEU A 397 34.72 -17.24 58.23
CA LEU A 397 34.38 -16.17 57.29
C LEU A 397 32.89 -15.92 57.40
N ASP A 398 32.50 -14.92 58.19
CA ASP A 398 31.10 -14.69 58.53
C ASP A 398 30.37 -13.91 57.43
N PRO A 399 29.47 -14.55 56.65
CA PRO A 399 28.79 -13.88 55.55
C PRO A 399 27.79 -12.81 56.02
N ARG A 400 27.34 -12.85 57.28
CA ARG A 400 26.37 -11.90 57.84
C ARG A 400 27.06 -10.66 58.36
N THR A 401 28.19 -10.82 59.03
CA THR A 401 28.92 -9.70 59.67
C THR A 401 30.11 -9.20 58.84
N GLY A 402 30.53 -9.96 57.82
CA GLY A 402 31.72 -9.67 57.02
C GLY A 402 33.05 -9.92 57.74
N ARG A 403 33.02 -10.40 59.00
CA ARG A 403 34.21 -10.63 59.82
C ARG A 403 34.96 -11.87 59.38
N ARG A 404 36.28 -11.85 59.58
CA ARG A 404 37.20 -12.93 59.22
C ARG A 404 38.14 -13.20 60.37
N THR A 405 38.16 -14.42 60.87
CA THR A 405 39.05 -14.84 61.96
C THR A 405 39.77 -16.12 61.55
N PHE A 406 41.05 -16.22 61.90
CA PHE A 406 41.90 -17.36 61.58
C PHE A 406 42.37 -17.99 62.87
N GLU A 407 42.18 -19.30 63.00
CA GLU A 407 42.48 -20.04 64.20
C GLU A 407 43.29 -21.30 63.92
N ARG A 408 44.14 -21.66 64.87
CA ARG A 408 44.80 -22.97 64.93
C ARG A 408 44.18 -23.77 66.06
N ILE A 409 43.58 -24.90 65.72
CA ILE A 409 42.90 -25.77 66.67
C ILE A 409 43.83 -26.93 67.04
N PRO A 410 44.18 -27.10 68.32
CA PRO A 410 44.91 -28.30 68.78
C PRO A 410 43.99 -29.53 68.84
N PRO A 411 44.53 -30.76 68.84
CA PRO A 411 43.72 -31.97 68.95
C PRO A 411 42.95 -32.01 70.28
N ALA A 412 41.67 -32.39 70.23
CA ALA A 412 40.80 -32.46 71.40
C ALA A 412 41.28 -33.53 72.38
N PRO A 413 41.30 -33.26 73.70
CA PRO A 413 41.76 -34.20 74.71
C PRO A 413 40.91 -35.47 74.69
N VAL A 414 41.56 -36.64 74.71
CA VAL A 414 40.88 -37.93 74.79
C VAL A 414 40.32 -38.07 76.21
N HIS A 415 39.01 -37.94 76.36
CA HIS A 415 38.34 -38.21 77.63
C HIS A 415 38.36 -39.73 77.87
N ARG A 416 39.28 -40.21 78.72
CA ARG A 416 39.18 -41.57 79.28
C ARG A 416 38.08 -41.52 80.36
N PRO A 417 37.03 -42.35 80.29
CA PRO A 417 36.09 -42.43 81.41
C PRO A 417 36.85 -42.92 82.63
N GLY A 418 36.85 -42.11 83.70
CA GLY A 418 37.43 -42.50 84.98
C GLY A 418 36.65 -43.67 85.60
N PRO A 419 37.29 -44.55 86.38
CA PRO A 419 36.61 -45.67 87.01
C PRO A 419 35.63 -45.17 88.07
N ASP A 420 34.41 -45.73 88.04
CA ASP A 420 33.43 -45.63 89.12
C ASP A 420 34.09 -45.93 90.46
N ARG A 421 33.94 -45.02 91.43
CA ARG A 421 34.19 -45.32 92.85
C ARG A 421 32.84 -45.46 93.58
N PRO A 422 32.63 -46.55 94.32
CA PRO A 422 31.39 -46.78 95.05
C PRO A 422 31.36 -46.06 96.40
N ARG A 423 30.13 -45.65 96.76
CA ARG A 423 29.58 -45.07 98.00
C ARG A 423 29.91 -43.62 98.33
#